data_AF-D8RSV4-F1
#
_entry.id   AF-D8RSV4-F1
#
_cell.length_a   1.000
_cell.length_b   1.000
_cell.length_c   1.000
_cell.angle_alpha   90.00
_cell.angle_beta   90.00
_cell.angle_gamma   90.00
#
_symmetry.space_group_name_H-M   'P 1'
#
loop_
_entity.id
_entity.type
_entity.pdbx_description
1 polymer ?
#
loop_
_entity_poly.entity_id
_entity_poly.type
_entity_poly.pdbx_seq_one_letter_code
_entity_poly.pdbx_strand_id
1 'polypeptide(L)'
;LGGRMSQRMNSLGDKMKEVFQGSSQADKFVEEATSEKNGFSPDWGKNLQICDMVNAEGLTGQDVVRGVKKRLSSKSPAVQLLALVLLETCVKNCEKMFAEVASEKVLDEMVKLVDDPQTSSQNRDKILRMIESWGEATEELRYLPVFEETYKSLRSRGIRFPGRDEESLAPIFTPPQSAPIQSSSLARAQSDPKADPKEVFDVARNSSELLSTVLSSSPQKEALEDDLTTALVEQCRQSQLSVHRLLEGSPE
;
A
#
# COMPACT_ATOMS: atom_id res chain seq x y z
N LEU A 1 33.31 5.61 -34.18
CA LEU A 1 33.32 6.83 -33.33
C LEU A 1 32.03 7.67 -33.41
N GLY A 2 31.12 7.46 -34.39
CA GLY A 2 29.93 8.30 -34.57
C GLY A 2 28.75 8.12 -33.60
N GLY A 3 28.61 6.98 -32.92
CA GLY A 3 27.44 6.70 -32.05
C GLY A 3 27.38 7.53 -30.77
N ARG A 4 28.54 7.85 -30.16
CA ARG A 4 28.60 8.61 -28.89
C ARG A 4 28.25 10.10 -29.05
N MET A 5 28.52 10.68 -30.23
CA MET A 5 28.19 12.08 -30.49
C MET A 5 26.69 12.27 -30.73
N SER A 6 26.05 11.32 -31.41
CA SER A 6 24.60 11.33 -31.64
C SER A 6 23.79 11.13 -30.36
N GLN A 7 24.22 10.25 -29.45
CA GLN A 7 23.57 10.10 -28.13
C GLN A 7 23.66 11.37 -27.27
N ARG A 8 24.79 12.10 -27.33
CA ARG A 8 24.95 13.39 -26.63
C ARG A 8 24.02 14.47 -27.20
N MET A 9 23.84 14.52 -28.51
CA MET A 9 22.95 15.48 -29.17
C MET A 9 21.47 15.19 -28.86
N ASN A 10 21.08 13.91 -28.79
CA ASN A 10 19.72 13.52 -28.39
C ASN A 10 19.45 13.85 -26.91
N SER A 11 20.39 13.56 -26.01
CA SER A 11 20.27 13.89 -24.58
C SER A 11 20.19 15.40 -24.31
N LEU A 12 20.90 16.22 -25.11
CA LEU A 12 20.79 17.68 -25.05
C LEU A 12 19.45 18.18 -25.61
N GLY A 13 18.92 17.53 -26.65
CA GLY A 13 17.59 17.82 -27.20
C GLY A 13 16.47 17.49 -26.22
N ASP A 14 16.55 16.37 -25.52
CA ASP A 14 15.59 15.98 -24.48
C ASP A 14 15.65 16.96 -23.29
N LYS A 15 16.86 17.33 -22.84
CA LYS A 15 17.05 18.37 -21.81
C LYS A 15 16.53 19.74 -22.24
N MET A 16 16.69 20.11 -23.50
CA MET A 16 16.23 21.41 -23.99
C MET A 16 14.70 21.44 -24.13
N LYS A 17 14.05 20.33 -24.51
CA LYS A 17 12.59 20.19 -24.46
C LYS A 17 12.06 20.29 -23.02
N GLU A 18 12.77 19.71 -22.06
CA GLU A 18 12.44 19.79 -20.64
C GLU A 18 12.55 21.23 -20.09
N VAL A 19 13.48 22.04 -20.62
CA VAL A 19 13.64 23.47 -20.25
C VAL A 19 12.60 24.39 -20.91
N PHE A 20 12.07 24.03 -22.08
CA PHE A 20 11.10 24.84 -22.82
C PHE A 20 9.62 24.47 -22.58
N GLN A 21 9.33 23.33 -21.94
CA GLN A 21 8.01 23.08 -21.37
C GLN A 21 7.87 23.88 -20.07
N GLY A 22 7.16 25.02 -20.14
CA GLY A 22 6.75 25.76 -18.95
C GLY A 22 6.05 24.86 -17.93
N SER A 23 6.07 25.24 -16.66
CA SER A 23 5.46 24.50 -15.54
C SER A 23 4.07 23.99 -15.94
N SER A 24 3.94 22.66 -16.04
CA SER A 24 2.69 22.03 -16.43
C SER A 24 1.63 22.27 -15.35
N GLN A 25 0.34 22.13 -15.70
CA GLN A 25 -0.70 22.20 -14.69
C GLN A 25 -0.47 21.16 -13.59
N ALA A 26 -0.02 19.94 -13.96
CA ALA A 26 0.34 18.89 -13.01
C ALA A 26 1.50 19.31 -12.09
N ASP A 27 2.53 19.99 -12.61
CA ASP A 27 3.67 20.45 -11.80
C ASP A 27 3.18 21.33 -10.64
N LYS A 28 2.22 22.24 -10.89
CA LYS A 28 1.67 23.12 -9.84
C LYS A 28 0.94 22.34 -8.75
N PHE A 29 0.06 21.42 -9.13
CA PHE A 29 -0.66 20.59 -8.16
C PHE A 29 0.31 19.73 -7.33
N VAL A 30 1.32 19.14 -7.97
CA VAL A 30 2.35 18.35 -7.29
C VAL A 30 3.18 19.22 -6.35
N GLU A 31 3.59 20.42 -6.76
CA GLU A 31 4.33 21.36 -5.91
C GLU A 31 3.52 21.80 -4.68
N GLU A 32 2.23 22.04 -4.83
CA GLU A 32 1.34 22.40 -3.73
C GLU A 32 1.11 21.23 -2.76
N ALA A 33 0.88 20.02 -3.27
CA ALA A 33 0.71 18.80 -2.47
C ALA A 33 1.98 18.45 -1.68
N THR A 34 3.15 18.76 -2.25
CA THR A 34 4.47 18.44 -1.69
C THR A 34 5.23 19.70 -1.20
N SER A 35 4.50 20.74 -0.82
CA SER A 35 5.08 22.00 -0.37
C SER A 35 5.88 21.81 0.92
N GLU A 36 7.05 22.47 1.03
CA GLU A 36 7.84 22.46 2.28
C GLU A 36 7.05 22.98 3.48
N LYS A 37 6.05 23.83 3.25
CA LYS A 37 5.15 24.36 4.28
C LYS A 37 4.35 23.27 4.99
N ASN A 38 4.17 22.12 4.37
CA ASN A 38 3.43 20.99 4.93
C ASN A 38 4.30 20.17 5.91
N GLY A 39 5.60 20.45 5.99
CA GLY A 39 6.55 19.68 6.80
C GLY A 39 6.54 18.20 6.40
N PHE A 40 6.40 17.30 7.37
CA PHE A 40 6.31 15.85 7.13
C PHE A 40 4.86 15.34 7.06
N SER A 41 3.86 16.22 7.05
CA SER A 41 2.45 15.85 7.06
C SER A 41 1.87 15.86 5.64
N PRO A 42 1.45 14.71 5.09
CA PRO A 42 0.75 14.67 3.81
C PRO A 42 -0.55 15.47 3.82
N ASP A 43 -0.79 16.23 2.76
CA ASP A 43 -2.09 16.85 2.51
C ASP A 43 -2.95 15.87 1.73
N TRP A 44 -3.70 15.04 2.45
CA TRP A 44 -4.56 14.02 1.84
C TRP A 44 -5.63 14.61 0.93
N GLY A 45 -6.12 15.82 1.22
CA GLY A 45 -7.08 16.50 0.36
C GLY A 45 -6.48 16.79 -1.02
N LYS A 46 -5.27 17.34 -1.07
CA LYS A 46 -4.56 17.59 -2.33
C LYS A 46 -4.14 16.29 -3.03
N ASN A 47 -3.68 15.28 -2.30
CA ASN A 47 -3.28 14.00 -2.90
C ASN A 47 -4.47 13.31 -3.60
N LEU A 48 -5.63 13.28 -2.93
CA LEU A 48 -6.84 12.68 -3.49
C LEU A 48 -7.38 13.52 -4.64
N GLN A 49 -7.34 14.86 -4.55
CA GLN A 49 -7.69 15.74 -5.66
C GLN A 49 -6.85 15.45 -6.91
N ILE A 50 -5.54 15.22 -6.78
CA ILE A 50 -4.69 14.85 -7.91
C ILE A 50 -5.15 13.52 -8.53
N CYS A 51 -5.48 12.53 -7.70
CA CYS A 51 -5.98 11.24 -8.18
C CYS A 51 -7.31 11.41 -8.94
N ASP A 52 -8.24 12.19 -8.38
CA ASP A 52 -9.52 12.50 -9.03
C ASP A 52 -9.31 13.18 -10.39
N MET A 53 -8.38 14.13 -10.46
CA MET A 53 -8.06 14.82 -11.72
C MET A 53 -7.41 13.90 -12.75
N VAL A 54 -6.56 12.95 -12.34
CA VAL A 54 -5.99 11.94 -13.25
C VAL A 54 -7.09 11.00 -13.76
N ASN A 55 -7.95 10.51 -12.87
CA ASN A 55 -9.04 9.60 -13.22
C ASN A 55 -10.12 10.27 -14.08
N ALA A 56 -10.32 11.58 -13.94
CA ALA A 56 -11.20 12.38 -14.77
C ALA A 56 -10.52 12.93 -16.05
N GLU A 57 -9.31 12.48 -16.37
CA GLU A 57 -8.51 12.92 -17.54
C GLU A 57 -8.19 14.43 -17.56
N GLY A 58 -8.32 15.11 -16.43
CA GLY A 58 -7.95 16.52 -16.25
C GLY A 58 -6.44 16.74 -16.07
N LEU A 59 -5.70 15.71 -15.68
CA LEU A 59 -4.22 15.65 -15.69
C LEU A 59 -3.78 14.33 -16.32
N THR A 60 -2.64 14.33 -17.01
CA THR A 60 -2.03 13.07 -17.47
C THR A 60 -1.22 12.44 -16.34
N GLY A 61 -1.29 11.11 -16.19
CA GLY A 61 -0.46 10.40 -15.21
C GLY A 61 1.03 10.62 -15.43
N GLN A 62 1.46 10.67 -16.69
CA GLN A 62 2.84 10.95 -17.07
C GLN A 62 3.34 12.30 -16.52
N ASP A 63 2.55 13.37 -16.66
CA ASP A 63 2.95 14.70 -16.15
C ASP A 63 2.97 14.75 -14.62
N VAL A 64 2.03 14.06 -13.95
CA VAL A 64 2.04 13.93 -12.49
C VAL A 64 3.29 13.20 -12.02
N VAL A 65 3.63 12.06 -12.62
CA VAL A 65 4.83 11.30 -12.26
C VAL A 65 6.11 12.08 -12.54
N ARG A 66 6.19 12.80 -13.66
CA ARG A 66 7.32 13.69 -13.95
C ARG A 66 7.46 14.77 -12.88
N GLY A 67 6.34 15.37 -12.47
CA GLY A 67 6.29 16.31 -11.35
C GLY A 67 6.83 15.68 -10.07
N VAL A 68 6.33 14.51 -9.67
CA VAL A 68 6.79 13.77 -8.48
C VAL A 68 8.28 13.50 -8.56
N LYS A 69 8.79 13.04 -9.70
CA LYS A 69 10.23 12.79 -9.89
C LYS A 69 11.07 14.05 -9.67
N LYS A 70 10.65 15.22 -10.17
CA LYS A 70 11.32 16.50 -9.87
C LYS A 70 11.34 16.79 -8.37
N ARG A 71 10.27 16.48 -7.65
CA ARG A 71 10.19 16.66 -6.18
C ARG A 71 11.10 15.69 -5.42
N LEU A 72 11.27 14.46 -5.90
CA LEU A 72 12.23 13.50 -5.32
C LEU A 72 13.68 13.99 -5.40
N SER A 73 14.04 14.73 -6.45
CA SER A 73 15.35 15.37 -6.57
C SER A 73 15.55 16.60 -5.67
N SER A 74 14.55 17.00 -4.87
CA SER A 74 14.69 18.08 -3.88
C SER A 74 15.68 17.69 -2.78
N LYS A 75 16.37 18.69 -2.21
CA LYS A 75 17.23 18.48 -1.03
C LYS A 75 16.45 18.38 0.28
N SER A 76 15.18 18.78 0.29
CA SER A 76 14.36 18.80 1.49
C SER A 76 13.84 17.39 1.80
N PRO A 77 14.18 16.79 2.95
CA PRO A 77 13.68 15.47 3.33
C PRO A 77 12.14 15.44 3.43
N ALA A 78 11.54 16.54 3.87
CA ALA A 78 10.10 16.72 3.92
C ALA A 78 9.47 16.61 2.52
N VAL A 79 9.99 17.35 1.53
CA VAL A 79 9.49 17.31 0.15
C VAL A 79 9.62 15.92 -0.46
N GLN A 80 10.76 15.28 -0.27
CA GLN A 80 10.99 13.91 -0.74
C GLN A 80 9.97 12.94 -0.15
N LEU A 81 9.70 13.01 1.16
CA LEU A 81 8.72 12.15 1.81
C LEU A 81 7.31 12.38 1.24
N LEU A 82 6.90 13.64 1.14
CA LEU A 82 5.58 14.01 0.62
C LEU A 82 5.42 13.53 -0.83
N ALA A 83 6.46 13.63 -1.66
CA ALA A 83 6.47 13.11 -3.02
C ALA A 83 6.34 11.58 -3.05
N LEU A 84 7.04 10.85 -2.17
CA LEU A 84 6.90 9.39 -2.05
C LEU A 84 5.48 8.98 -1.63
N VAL A 85 4.86 9.72 -0.70
CA VAL A 85 3.49 9.46 -0.25
C VAL A 85 2.48 9.77 -1.37
N LEU A 86 2.66 10.88 -2.09
CA LEU A 86 1.81 11.21 -3.23
C LEU A 86 1.92 10.13 -4.33
N LEU A 87 3.15 9.71 -4.67
CA LEU A 87 3.38 8.65 -5.64
C LEU A 87 2.69 7.34 -5.25
N GLU A 88 2.85 6.92 -3.99
CA GLU A 88 2.17 5.73 -3.46
C GLU A 88 0.65 5.86 -3.53
N THR A 89 0.12 7.05 -3.26
CA THR A 89 -1.32 7.33 -3.34
C THR A 89 -1.79 7.19 -4.79
N CYS A 90 -1.09 7.80 -5.75
CA CYS A 90 -1.46 7.72 -7.16
C CYS A 90 -1.42 6.29 -7.69
N VAL A 91 -0.39 5.48 -7.37
CA VAL A 91 -0.33 4.09 -7.87
C VAL A 91 -1.42 3.18 -7.29
N LYS A 92 -1.97 3.53 -6.12
CA LYS A 92 -3.08 2.79 -5.49
C LYS A 92 -4.46 3.23 -5.99
N ASN A 93 -4.59 4.43 -6.55
CA ASN A 93 -5.89 5.03 -6.85
C ASN A 93 -6.08 5.38 -8.34
N CYS A 94 -5.04 5.32 -9.16
CA CYS A 94 -5.09 5.65 -10.59
C CYS A 94 -4.69 4.45 -11.43
N GLU A 95 -5.47 4.16 -12.47
CA GLU A 95 -5.11 3.12 -13.43
C GLU A 95 -3.81 3.47 -14.19
N LYS A 96 -3.09 2.43 -14.63
CA LYS A 96 -1.88 2.54 -15.48
C LYS A 96 -0.72 3.35 -14.87
N MET A 97 -0.81 3.75 -13.60
CA MET A 97 0.21 4.61 -12.99
C MET A 97 1.59 3.94 -12.93
N PHE A 98 1.65 2.63 -12.71
CA PHE A 98 2.90 1.87 -12.75
C PHE A 98 3.63 1.95 -14.11
N ALA A 99 2.91 2.01 -15.22
CA ALA A 99 3.51 2.17 -16.55
C ALA A 99 4.19 3.54 -16.68
N GLU A 100 3.60 4.59 -16.11
CA GLU A 100 4.20 5.93 -16.11
C GLU A 100 5.40 6.04 -15.15
N VAL A 101 5.34 5.36 -14.00
CA VAL A 101 6.47 5.24 -13.07
C VAL A 101 7.68 4.60 -13.77
N ALA A 102 7.44 3.56 -14.57
CA ALA A 102 8.46 2.92 -15.38
C ALA A 102 8.96 3.82 -16.52
N SER A 103 8.04 4.45 -17.28
CA SER A 103 8.38 5.28 -18.45
C SER A 103 9.22 6.51 -18.09
N GLU A 104 8.87 7.18 -16.99
CA GLU A 104 9.59 8.35 -16.46
C GLU A 104 10.82 7.96 -15.63
N LYS A 105 11.12 6.67 -15.48
CA LYS A 105 12.29 6.15 -14.75
C LYS A 105 12.38 6.66 -13.32
N VAL A 106 11.28 6.57 -12.58
CA VAL A 106 11.22 7.01 -11.18
C VAL A 106 12.07 6.11 -10.28
N LEU A 107 12.11 4.79 -10.57
CA LEU A 107 12.93 3.84 -9.83
C LEU A 107 14.42 4.21 -9.84
N ASP A 108 14.94 4.75 -10.95
CA ASP A 108 16.32 5.25 -11.02
C ASP A 108 16.57 6.36 -9.99
N GLU A 109 15.61 7.27 -9.81
CA GLU A 109 15.71 8.37 -8.83
C GLU A 109 15.57 7.85 -7.39
N MET A 110 14.67 6.89 -7.17
CA MET A 110 14.53 6.21 -5.87
C MET A 110 15.82 5.46 -5.47
N VAL A 111 16.45 4.75 -6.41
CA VAL A 111 17.73 4.06 -6.17
C VAL A 111 18.85 5.06 -5.87
N LYS A 112 18.92 6.19 -6.58
CA LYS A 112 19.88 7.26 -6.24
C LYS A 112 19.70 7.77 -4.81
N LEU A 113 18.45 7.98 -4.38
CA LEU A 113 18.16 8.41 -3.01
C LEU A 113 18.55 7.34 -1.97
N VAL A 114 18.35 6.06 -2.27
CA VAL A 114 18.82 4.97 -1.39
C VAL A 114 20.33 5.01 -1.23
N ASP A 115 21.04 5.24 -2.33
CA ASP A 115 22.50 5.25 -2.40
C ASP A 115 23.14 6.53 -1.85
N ASP A 116 22.39 7.63 -1.78
CA ASP A 116 22.85 8.89 -1.20
C ASP A 116 22.93 8.78 0.34
N PRO A 117 24.13 8.94 0.95
CA PRO A 117 24.29 8.94 2.39
C PRO A 117 23.54 10.08 3.11
N GLN A 118 23.22 11.17 2.42
CA GLN A 118 22.51 12.32 2.98
C GLN A 118 20.99 12.12 3.04
N THR A 119 20.45 11.11 2.37
CA THR A 119 19.02 10.80 2.46
C THR A 119 18.65 10.38 3.87
N SER A 120 17.58 11.00 4.40
CA SER A 120 17.02 10.65 5.72
C SER A 120 16.68 9.16 5.81
N SER A 121 16.92 8.55 6.98
CA SER A 121 16.58 7.14 7.22
C SER A 121 15.10 6.86 6.93
N GLN A 122 14.20 7.73 7.37
CA GLN A 122 12.77 7.62 7.11
C GLN A 122 12.44 7.53 5.61
N ASN A 123 13.08 8.37 4.79
CA ASN A 123 12.84 8.39 3.34
C ASN A 123 13.44 7.15 2.68
N ARG A 124 14.65 6.75 3.08
CA ARG A 124 15.29 5.52 2.60
C ARG A 124 14.42 4.30 2.91
N ASP A 125 13.91 4.17 4.13
CA ASP A 125 13.04 3.06 4.53
C ASP A 125 11.72 3.07 3.78
N LYS A 126 11.15 4.26 3.52
CA LYS A 126 9.92 4.39 2.72
C LYS A 126 10.14 3.93 1.29
N ILE A 127 11.25 4.34 0.66
CA ILE A 127 11.64 3.93 -0.68
C ILE A 127 11.82 2.42 -0.75
N LEU A 128 12.58 1.84 0.18
CA LEU A 128 12.85 0.41 0.20
C LEU A 128 11.54 -0.40 0.34
N ARG A 129 10.64 -0.01 1.26
CA ARG A 129 9.32 -0.65 1.39
C ARG A 129 8.50 -0.60 0.10
N MET A 130 8.53 0.53 -0.61
CA MET A 130 7.84 0.65 -1.90
C MET A 130 8.45 -0.26 -2.96
N ILE A 131 9.78 -0.27 -3.08
CA ILE A 131 10.47 -1.11 -4.06
C ILE A 131 10.28 -2.61 -3.76
N GLU A 132 10.28 -3.02 -2.49
CA GLU A 132 9.98 -4.40 -2.11
C GLU A 132 8.54 -4.77 -2.47
N SER A 133 7.56 -3.97 -2.04
CA SER A 133 6.16 -4.22 -2.35
C SER A 133 5.90 -4.34 -3.85
N TRP A 134 6.49 -3.47 -4.66
CA TRP A 134 6.33 -3.51 -6.12
C TRP A 134 7.15 -4.63 -6.78
N GLY A 135 8.33 -4.93 -6.26
CA GLY A 135 9.19 -6.00 -6.78
C GLY A 135 8.68 -7.41 -6.47
N GLU A 136 7.93 -7.58 -5.37
CA GLU A 136 7.31 -8.84 -4.97
C GLU A 136 5.93 -9.05 -5.61
N ALA A 137 5.28 -7.99 -6.14
CA ALA A 137 4.02 -8.04 -6.90
C ALA A 137 4.19 -8.62 -8.33
N THR A 138 4.88 -9.76 -8.44
CA THR A 138 5.32 -10.39 -9.69
C THR A 138 4.19 -10.86 -10.60
N GLU A 139 3.00 -11.12 -10.06
CA GLU A 139 1.80 -11.45 -10.86
C GLU A 139 1.17 -10.19 -11.46
N GLU A 140 0.97 -9.15 -10.64
CA GLU A 140 0.30 -7.90 -11.03
C GLU A 140 1.18 -7.06 -11.96
N LEU A 141 2.48 -7.01 -11.71
CA LEU A 141 3.44 -6.16 -12.42
C LEU A 141 4.34 -6.95 -13.39
N ARG A 142 3.99 -8.19 -13.76
CA ARG A 142 4.77 -9.03 -14.68
C ARG A 142 5.13 -8.34 -15.99
N TYR A 143 4.23 -7.50 -16.49
CA TYR A 143 4.39 -6.75 -17.74
C TYR A 143 5.36 -5.55 -17.63
N LEU A 144 5.83 -5.23 -16.42
CA LEU A 144 6.84 -4.21 -16.13
C LEU A 144 8.01 -4.82 -15.33
N PRO A 145 8.89 -5.61 -15.99
CA PRO A 145 9.98 -6.34 -15.31
C PRO A 145 10.93 -5.44 -14.49
N VAL A 146 11.01 -4.16 -14.82
CA VAL A 146 11.87 -3.17 -14.16
C VAL A 146 11.67 -3.11 -12.64
N PHE A 147 10.45 -3.35 -12.13
CA PHE A 147 10.19 -3.34 -10.69
C PHE A 147 10.87 -4.53 -9.98
N GLU A 148 10.67 -5.74 -10.51
CA GLU A 148 11.30 -6.96 -9.99
C GLU A 148 12.84 -6.91 -10.15
N GLU A 149 13.33 -6.46 -11.31
CA GLU A 149 14.76 -6.31 -11.58
C GLU A 149 15.42 -5.32 -10.61
N THR A 150 14.77 -4.18 -10.34
CA THR A 150 15.29 -3.18 -9.40
C THR A 150 15.36 -3.75 -7.98
N TYR A 151 14.31 -4.42 -7.53
CA TYR A 151 14.28 -5.07 -6.22
C TYR A 151 15.38 -6.12 -6.07
N LYS A 152 15.51 -7.04 -7.04
CA LYS A 152 16.57 -8.07 -7.06
C LYS A 152 17.97 -7.46 -7.11
N SER A 153 18.15 -6.39 -7.88
CA SER A 153 19.42 -5.68 -7.98
C SER A 153 19.86 -5.11 -6.63
N LEU A 154 18.99 -4.39 -5.93
CA LEU A 154 19.29 -3.86 -4.59
C LEU A 154 19.62 -4.97 -3.59
N ARG A 155 18.87 -6.08 -3.62
CA ARG A 155 19.18 -7.25 -2.79
C ARG A 155 20.54 -7.87 -3.10
N SER A 156 20.90 -7.99 -4.37
CA SER A 156 22.20 -8.54 -4.78
C SER A 156 23.39 -7.69 -4.32
N ARG A 157 23.15 -6.38 -4.12
CA ARG A 157 24.12 -5.43 -3.56
C ARG A 157 24.23 -5.51 -2.02
N GLY A 158 23.43 -6.37 -1.38
CA GLY A 158 23.41 -6.54 0.07
C GLY A 158 22.54 -5.52 0.81
N ILE A 159 21.72 -4.74 0.11
CA ILE A 159 20.79 -3.80 0.75
C ILE A 159 19.70 -4.58 1.48
N ARG A 160 19.47 -4.25 2.75
CA ARG A 160 18.43 -4.83 3.59
C ARG A 160 17.15 -4.02 3.46
N PHE A 161 16.04 -4.71 3.25
CA PHE A 161 14.72 -4.11 3.18
C PHE A 161 14.04 -4.12 4.56
N PRO A 162 13.35 -3.05 4.97
CA PRO A 162 12.71 -2.96 6.29
C PRO A 162 11.61 -4.01 6.46
N GLY A 163 11.63 -4.80 7.53
CA GLY A 163 10.61 -5.84 7.82
C GLY A 163 11.09 -7.28 7.62
N ARG A 164 12.37 -7.49 7.28
CA ARG A 164 13.02 -8.82 7.25
C ARG A 164 13.86 -9.12 8.50
N ASP A 165 13.82 -8.23 9.47
CA ASP A 165 14.35 -8.41 10.81
C ASP A 165 13.45 -9.42 11.55
N GLU A 166 13.98 -10.63 11.82
CA GLU A 166 13.40 -11.58 12.78
C GLU A 166 13.14 -10.93 14.15
N GLU A 167 13.82 -9.81 14.44
CA GLU A 167 13.67 -9.01 15.66
C GLU A 167 12.45 -8.04 15.61
N SER A 168 11.87 -7.82 14.42
CA SER A 168 10.57 -7.13 14.26
C SER A 168 9.38 -8.03 14.59
N LEU A 169 9.62 -9.34 14.68
CA LEU A 169 8.69 -10.32 15.26
C LEU A 169 8.83 -10.37 16.79
N ALA A 170 9.17 -9.25 17.44
CA ALA A 170 9.06 -9.17 18.89
C ALA A 170 7.61 -9.47 19.27
N PRO A 171 7.33 -10.46 20.13
CA PRO A 171 5.98 -10.75 20.56
C PRO A 171 5.37 -9.47 21.12
N ILE A 172 4.23 -9.07 20.55
CA ILE A 172 3.46 -7.93 21.03
C ILE A 172 2.99 -8.26 22.45
N PHE A 173 3.74 -7.79 23.45
CA PHE A 173 3.27 -7.72 24.82
C PHE A 173 2.30 -6.53 24.92
N THR A 174 1.13 -6.67 24.30
CA THR A 174 0.00 -5.79 24.59
C THR A 174 -0.39 -6.04 26.05
N PRO A 175 -0.29 -5.03 26.94
CA PRO A 175 -0.79 -5.17 28.29
C PRO A 175 -2.29 -5.49 28.25
N PRO A 176 -2.82 -6.26 29.21
CA PRO A 176 -4.23 -6.61 29.25
C PRO A 176 -5.07 -5.32 29.22
N GLN A 177 -6.07 -5.28 28.35
CA GLN A 177 -6.95 -4.12 28.20
C GLN A 177 -7.64 -3.81 29.53
N SER A 178 -7.32 -2.64 30.12
CA SER A 178 -8.00 -2.11 31.31
C SER A 178 -9.36 -1.46 31.00
N ALA A 179 -9.85 -1.59 29.77
CA ALA A 179 -11.17 -1.09 29.38
C ALA A 179 -12.08 -2.29 29.11
N PRO A 180 -13.29 -2.35 29.70
CA PRO A 180 -14.24 -3.40 29.37
C PRO A 180 -14.53 -3.32 27.88
N ILE A 181 -14.25 -4.42 27.17
CA ILE A 181 -14.67 -4.62 25.79
C ILE A 181 -16.19 -4.42 25.79
N GLN A 182 -16.65 -3.29 25.25
CA GLN A 182 -18.07 -3.17 24.93
C GLN A 182 -18.32 -4.17 23.81
N SER A 183 -18.88 -5.32 24.17
CA SER A 183 -19.35 -6.41 23.32
C SER A 183 -20.48 -6.01 22.36
N SER A 184 -20.66 -4.71 22.11
CA SER A 184 -21.76 -4.15 21.31
C SER A 184 -21.65 -4.44 19.82
N SER A 185 -20.49 -4.88 19.32
CA SER A 185 -20.29 -5.22 17.90
C SER A 185 -20.47 -6.71 17.58
N LEU A 186 -20.43 -7.61 18.56
CA LEU A 186 -20.63 -9.05 18.35
C LEU A 186 -22.09 -9.48 18.55
N ALA A 187 -22.91 -8.62 19.19
CA ALA A 187 -24.32 -8.90 19.47
C ALA A 187 -25.30 -8.37 18.40
N ARG A 188 -24.83 -7.82 17.26
CA ARG A 188 -25.74 -7.23 16.25
C ARG A 188 -26.29 -8.21 15.21
N ALA A 189 -25.89 -9.47 15.23
CA ALA A 189 -26.60 -10.52 14.48
C ALA A 189 -27.81 -11.07 15.26
N GLN A 190 -28.60 -10.18 15.87
CA GLN A 190 -29.92 -10.55 16.38
C GLN A 190 -30.93 -10.50 15.24
N SER A 191 -31.26 -11.69 14.74
CA SER A 191 -32.58 -12.05 14.24
C SER A 191 -33.21 -11.13 13.17
N ASP A 192 -32.55 -10.96 12.02
CA ASP A 192 -33.25 -10.49 10.82
C ASP A 192 -33.74 -11.69 10.00
N PRO A 193 -35.07 -11.94 9.89
CA PRO A 193 -35.64 -13.04 9.11
C PRO A 193 -35.55 -12.80 7.58
N LYS A 194 -34.64 -11.93 7.13
CA LYS A 194 -34.38 -11.58 5.72
C LYS A 194 -32.88 -11.51 5.37
N ALA A 195 -32.00 -12.07 6.20
CA ALA A 195 -30.59 -12.14 5.86
C ALA A 195 -30.39 -12.94 4.56
N ASP A 196 -29.56 -12.41 3.64
CA ASP A 196 -29.19 -13.11 2.42
C ASP A 196 -28.57 -14.47 2.81
N PRO A 197 -29.07 -15.61 2.30
CA PRO A 197 -28.49 -16.92 2.58
C PRO A 197 -26.96 -16.95 2.43
N LYS A 198 -26.40 -16.22 1.44
CA LYS A 198 -24.96 -16.15 1.21
C LYS A 198 -24.21 -15.54 2.40
N GLU A 199 -24.72 -14.46 2.97
CA GLU A 199 -24.11 -13.82 4.14
C GLU A 199 -24.15 -14.74 5.36
N VAL A 200 -25.24 -15.50 5.55
CA VAL A 200 -25.35 -16.46 6.66
C VAL A 200 -24.33 -17.59 6.52
N PHE A 201 -24.11 -18.10 5.30
CA PHE A 201 -23.08 -19.12 5.04
C PHE A 201 -21.66 -18.56 5.19
N ASP A 202 -21.39 -17.34 4.74
CA ASP A 202 -20.06 -16.73 4.85
C ASP A 202 -19.71 -16.40 6.30
N VAL A 203 -20.67 -15.92 7.11
CA VAL A 203 -20.49 -15.75 8.56
C VAL A 203 -20.22 -17.08 9.25
N ALA A 204 -20.94 -18.15 8.88
CA ALA A 204 -20.70 -19.48 9.45
C ALA A 204 -19.30 -20.02 9.10
N ARG A 205 -18.88 -19.88 7.84
CA ARG A 205 -17.54 -20.28 7.37
C ARG A 205 -16.45 -19.51 8.10
N ASN A 206 -16.54 -18.18 8.12
CA ASN A 206 -15.56 -17.30 8.75
C ASN A 206 -15.43 -17.60 10.26
N SER A 207 -16.56 -17.77 10.95
CA SER A 207 -16.56 -18.07 12.39
C SER A 207 -15.89 -19.41 12.68
N SER A 208 -16.13 -20.43 11.84
CA SER A 208 -15.49 -21.76 11.97
C SER A 208 -13.99 -21.73 11.68
N GLU A 209 -13.56 -20.98 10.67
CA GLU A 209 -12.13 -20.84 10.31
C GLU A 209 -11.34 -20.11 11.40
N LEU A 210 -11.93 -19.04 11.97
CA LEU A 210 -11.33 -18.31 13.07
C LEU A 210 -11.20 -19.18 14.33
N LEU A 211 -12.24 -19.92 14.71
CA LEU A 211 -12.17 -20.84 15.85
C LEU A 211 -11.11 -21.92 15.65
N SER A 212 -11.02 -22.51 14.45
CA SER A 212 -9.99 -23.49 14.11
C SER A 212 -8.57 -22.92 14.19
N THR A 213 -8.40 -21.66 13.79
CA THR A 213 -7.10 -20.97 13.85
C THR A 213 -6.69 -20.73 15.31
N VAL A 214 -7.61 -20.25 16.15
CA VAL A 214 -7.36 -20.01 17.58
C VAL A 214 -7.02 -21.30 18.34
N LEU A 215 -7.74 -22.39 18.05
CA LEU A 215 -7.51 -23.69 18.68
C LEU A 215 -6.23 -24.40 18.20
N SER A 216 -5.72 -24.06 17.01
CA SER A 216 -4.47 -24.62 16.48
C SER A 216 -3.23 -23.84 16.85
N SER A 217 -3.37 -22.54 17.14
CA SER A 217 -2.27 -21.67 17.57
C SER A 217 -2.04 -21.66 19.09
N SER A 218 -2.99 -22.12 19.89
CA SER A 218 -2.93 -22.08 21.36
C SER A 218 -2.78 -23.48 21.99
N PRO A 219 -2.02 -23.64 23.09
CA PRO A 219 -2.01 -24.89 23.86
C PRO A 219 -3.43 -25.22 24.34
N GLN A 220 -3.94 -26.43 24.11
CA GLN A 220 -5.36 -26.77 24.32
C GLN A 220 -5.90 -26.47 25.73
N LYS A 221 -5.02 -26.39 26.74
CA LYS A 221 -5.38 -26.11 28.14
C LYS A 221 -5.65 -24.63 28.41
N GLU A 222 -5.03 -23.71 27.66
CA GLU A 222 -5.22 -22.25 27.80
C GLU A 222 -6.36 -21.75 26.91
N ALA A 223 -6.55 -22.35 25.73
CA ALA A 223 -7.65 -22.00 24.82
C ALA A 223 -9.04 -22.25 25.42
N LEU A 224 -9.16 -23.16 26.40
CA LEU A 224 -10.44 -23.48 27.05
C LEU A 224 -10.87 -22.47 28.13
N GLU A 225 -9.94 -21.67 28.66
CA GLU A 225 -10.23 -20.63 29.67
C GLU A 225 -10.32 -19.23 29.08
N ASP A 226 -10.15 -19.11 27.76
CA ASP A 226 -10.16 -17.83 27.05
C ASP A 226 -11.60 -17.40 26.69
N ASP A 227 -11.99 -16.21 27.17
CA ASP A 227 -13.31 -15.60 26.95
C ASP A 227 -13.62 -15.43 25.45
N LEU A 228 -12.58 -15.18 24.63
CA LEU A 228 -12.71 -15.05 23.19
C LEU A 228 -13.03 -16.40 22.53
N THR A 229 -12.36 -17.49 22.93
CA THR A 229 -12.65 -18.84 22.45
C THR A 229 -14.08 -19.25 22.81
N THR A 230 -14.56 -18.93 24.01
CA THR A 230 -15.95 -19.19 24.43
C THR A 230 -16.96 -18.41 23.57
N ALA A 231 -16.70 -17.14 23.28
CA ALA A 231 -17.56 -16.32 22.42
C ALA A 231 -17.59 -16.84 20.98
N LEU A 232 -16.46 -17.29 20.43
CA LEU A 232 -16.37 -17.87 19.09
C LEU A 232 -17.12 -19.20 18.98
N VAL A 233 -17.08 -20.04 20.03
CA VAL A 233 -17.86 -21.29 20.09
C VAL A 233 -19.36 -20.99 20.08
N GLU A 234 -19.81 -20.01 20.87
CA GLU A 234 -21.23 -19.63 20.90
C GLU A 234 -21.69 -19.02 19.57
N GLN A 235 -20.82 -18.23 18.90
CA GLN A 235 -21.09 -17.70 17.57
C GLN A 235 -21.16 -18.81 16.50
N CYS A 236 -20.29 -19.82 16.57
CA CYS A 236 -20.36 -21.00 15.70
C CYS A 236 -21.66 -21.79 15.92
N ARG A 237 -22.09 -21.93 17.18
CA ARG A 237 -23.35 -22.61 17.50
C ARG A 237 -24.56 -21.85 16.95
N GLN A 238 -24.56 -20.53 17.06
CA GLN A 238 -25.64 -19.67 16.55
C GLN A 238 -25.68 -19.63 15.02
N SER A 239 -24.51 -19.59 14.36
CA SER A 239 -24.43 -19.63 12.89
C SER A 239 -24.90 -20.99 12.37
N GLN A 240 -24.55 -22.10 13.02
CA GLN A 240 -25.03 -23.44 12.68
C GLN A 240 -26.56 -23.57 12.79
N LEU A 241 -27.17 -23.04 13.86
CA LEU A 241 -28.63 -23.03 14.01
C LEU A 241 -29.34 -22.16 12.96
N SER A 242 -28.67 -21.13 12.47
CA SER A 242 -29.22 -20.23 11.45
C SER A 242 -29.15 -20.87 10.07
N VAL A 243 -28.04 -21.57 9.76
CA VAL A 243 -27.90 -22.40 8.55
C VAL A 243 -28.91 -23.55 8.54
N HIS A 244 -29.11 -24.25 9.66
CA HIS A 244 -30.08 -25.35 9.75
C HIS A 244 -31.52 -24.87 9.45
N ARG A 245 -31.91 -23.72 10.01
CA ARG A 245 -33.23 -23.11 9.76
C ARG A 245 -33.42 -22.67 8.31
N LEU A 246 -32.37 -22.22 7.62
CA LEU A 246 -32.43 -21.90 6.19
C LEU A 246 -32.59 -23.16 5.32
N LEU A 247 -31.97 -24.27 5.71
CA LEU A 247 -32.08 -25.55 5.00
C LEU A 247 -33.46 -26.20 5.20
N GLU A 248 -34.05 -26.09 6.39
CA GLU A 248 -35.41 -26.61 6.69
C GLU A 248 -36.55 -25.70 6.18
N GLY A 249 -36.26 -24.42 5.91
CA GLY A 249 -37.23 -23.42 5.46
C GLY A 249 -37.40 -23.29 3.94
N SER A 250 -36.67 -24.06 3.12
CA SER A 250 -36.90 -24.13 1.67
C SER A 250 -38.01 -25.13 1.35
N PRO A 251 -39.18 -24.72 0.83
CA PRO A 251 -40.09 -25.67 0.22
C PRO A 251 -39.48 -26.19 -1.09
N GLU A 252 -39.63 -27.50 -1.35
CA GLU A 252 -39.39 -28.11 -2.66
C GLU A 252 -40.23 -27.46 -3.77
#